data_AF-A0A821INC3-F1
#
_entry.id   AF-A0A821INC3-F1
#
_cell.length_a   1.000
_cell.length_b   1.000
_cell.length_c   1.000
_cell.angle_alpha   90.00
_cell.angle_beta   90.00
_cell.angle_gamma   90.00
#
_symmetry.space_group_name_H-M   'P 1'
#
loop_
_entity.id
_entity.type
_entity.pdbx_description
1 polymer ?
#
loop_
_entity_poly.entity_id
_entity_poly.type
_entity_poly.pdbx_seq_one_letter_code
_entity_poly.pdbx_strand_id
1 'polypeptide(L)'
;MSIGSMGSYAERSDAVAVKRVSEAGVYVVCSMGNDGREGLQTGANPAIAKDAIAVGSVDNSYEAQLYLITPNGEKIFYIPGIAYGGWRSTIYSTIVVNDPQATSNDGCSGPSKPVEDAVVLYAVRRADTCNSTVRCNKAAEQGAVGWSSVIPSGSISLEDGQSIIKIVTENSSAIFTFTNMLEFNPMVTLYLSQIGNPVPETVNKAFNNGTTYRPSISEVLNLFQSNANPVNIYNSTLLASTVQQGAGLVNAFQALTATTIVSPSELALNDTTVHIWPEYFQLDPGQSRTVTLKFHAPDGVNPNFLPIYSGFTDVANDVDEKVVHVPYAGVVGNYSDASILVRNNPQGFITGIVGDDGYYITDGQELNITAAGVFPIVLVTAWASRTILVEVVSSTSFATS
;
A
#
# COMPACT_ATOMS: atom_id res chain seq x y z
N MET A 1 13.98 -5.14 -1.63
CA MET A 1 14.41 -3.95 -0.90
C MET A 1 13.20 -3.36 -0.21
N SER A 2 13.22 -3.32 1.12
CA SER A 2 12.14 -2.75 1.94
C SER A 2 12.57 -1.38 2.43
N ILE A 3 12.67 -0.45 1.49
CA ILE A 3 13.07 0.94 1.72
C ILE A 3 12.20 1.82 0.81
N GLY A 4 11.76 2.95 1.34
CA GLY A 4 10.81 3.82 0.68
C GLY A 4 10.80 5.22 1.27
N SER A 5 10.49 6.21 0.45
CA SER A 5 10.10 7.55 0.88
C SER A 5 9.17 8.16 -0.17
N MET A 6 8.22 8.99 0.26
CA MET A 6 7.35 9.79 -0.61
C MET A 6 8.13 10.86 -1.41
N GLY A 7 7.44 11.57 -2.32
CA GLY A 7 8.04 12.62 -3.15
C GLY A 7 8.85 12.06 -4.34
N SER A 8 8.28 11.06 -5.00
CA SER A 8 9.01 10.13 -5.86
C SER A 8 9.09 10.56 -7.33
N TYR A 9 10.26 10.43 -7.96
CA TYR A 9 10.47 10.58 -9.40
C TYR A 9 11.61 9.68 -9.92
N ALA A 10 11.51 9.26 -11.19
CA ALA A 10 12.33 8.20 -11.75
C ALA A 10 13.82 8.57 -11.88
N GLU A 11 14.14 9.86 -11.96
CA GLU A 11 15.51 10.38 -12.07
C GLU A 11 16.18 10.65 -10.70
N ARG A 12 15.51 10.36 -9.58
CA ARG A 12 16.12 10.50 -8.25
C ARG A 12 17.32 9.56 -8.12
N SER A 13 18.34 9.97 -7.37
CA SER A 13 19.65 9.27 -7.33
C SER A 13 19.57 7.80 -6.96
N ASP A 14 18.60 7.40 -6.12
CA ASP A 14 18.35 6.02 -5.72
C ASP A 14 17.62 5.20 -6.81
N ALA A 15 16.66 5.79 -7.52
CA ALA A 15 16.04 5.17 -8.69
C ALA A 15 17.05 4.99 -9.83
N VAL A 16 17.91 5.99 -10.07
CA VAL A 16 19.03 5.90 -11.04
C VAL A 16 20.06 4.84 -10.61
N ALA A 17 20.32 4.68 -9.31
CA ALA A 17 21.18 3.61 -8.81
C ALA A 17 20.55 2.23 -9.06
N VAL A 18 19.26 2.06 -8.77
CA VAL A 18 18.51 0.82 -9.07
C VAL A 18 18.53 0.52 -10.57
N LYS A 19 18.32 1.52 -11.42
CA LYS A 19 18.43 1.41 -12.87
C LYS A 19 19.77 0.77 -13.30
N ARG A 20 20.88 1.35 -12.84
CA ARG A 20 22.25 0.87 -13.15
C ARG A 20 22.53 -0.53 -12.63
N VAL A 21 21.99 -0.88 -11.46
CA VAL A 21 22.12 -2.22 -10.87
C VAL A 21 21.35 -3.26 -11.69
N SER A 22 20.17 -2.90 -12.18
CA SER A 22 19.34 -3.73 -13.07
C SER A 22 19.95 -3.88 -14.46
N GLU A 23 20.53 -2.82 -15.03
CA GLU A 23 21.33 -2.83 -16.27
C GLU A 23 22.59 -3.70 -16.14
N ALA A 24 23.21 -3.77 -14.95
CA ALA A 24 24.26 -4.73 -14.63
C ALA A 24 23.74 -6.18 -14.42
N GLY A 25 22.47 -6.42 -14.74
CA GLY A 25 21.75 -7.69 -14.71
C GLY A 25 21.04 -8.01 -13.38
N VAL A 26 21.27 -7.27 -12.30
CA VAL A 26 20.73 -7.62 -10.97
C VAL A 26 19.30 -7.14 -10.83
N TYR A 27 18.33 -8.05 -10.93
CA TYR A 27 16.92 -7.72 -10.68
C TYR A 27 16.74 -7.11 -9.29
N VAL A 28 16.19 -5.90 -9.25
CA VAL A 28 15.92 -5.18 -7.99
C VAL A 28 14.43 -5.22 -7.71
N VAL A 29 14.05 -5.94 -6.66
CA VAL A 29 12.66 -5.99 -6.16
C VAL A 29 12.48 -4.95 -5.06
N CYS A 30 11.42 -4.15 -5.08
CA CYS A 30 11.17 -3.03 -4.16
C CYS A 30 9.74 -3.05 -3.61
N SER A 31 9.55 -2.72 -2.34
CA SER A 31 8.20 -2.47 -1.78
C SER A 31 7.66 -1.13 -2.27
N MET A 32 6.41 -1.10 -2.77
CA MET A 32 5.80 0.12 -3.32
C MET A 32 5.50 1.21 -2.26
N GLY A 33 5.43 0.84 -0.98
CA GLY A 33 5.19 1.75 0.15
C GLY A 33 3.92 1.40 0.93
N ASN A 34 3.74 2.04 2.09
CA ASN A 34 2.58 1.84 2.98
C ASN A 34 1.67 3.08 3.07
N ASP A 35 1.94 4.12 2.28
CA ASP A 35 1.30 5.43 2.37
C ASP A 35 0.07 5.57 1.45
N GLY A 36 -0.47 4.46 0.94
CA GLY A 36 -1.58 4.45 -0.03
C GLY A 36 -2.87 5.14 0.43
N ARG A 37 -3.01 5.44 1.72
CA ARG A 37 -4.10 6.28 2.26
C ARG A 37 -3.98 7.73 1.81
N GLU A 38 -2.78 8.24 1.60
CA GLU A 38 -2.53 9.63 1.19
C GLU A 38 -2.73 9.83 -0.33
N GLY A 39 -3.00 8.76 -1.09
CA GLY A 39 -3.47 8.81 -2.47
C GLY A 39 -2.72 7.89 -3.45
N LEU A 40 -3.13 7.97 -4.72
CA LEU A 40 -2.69 7.08 -5.81
C LEU A 40 -1.26 7.34 -6.30
N GLN A 41 -0.61 8.41 -5.84
CA GLN A 41 0.71 8.87 -6.30
C GLN A 41 1.78 8.75 -5.20
N THR A 42 1.55 7.87 -4.23
CA THR A 42 2.40 7.65 -3.04
C THR A 42 3.48 6.58 -3.23
N GLY A 43 3.58 6.01 -4.43
CA GLY A 43 4.59 5.00 -4.79
C GLY A 43 6.00 5.47 -4.43
N ALA A 44 6.70 4.70 -3.60
CA ALA A 44 7.93 5.13 -2.97
C ALA A 44 9.15 5.01 -3.90
N ASN A 45 10.11 5.92 -3.77
CA ASN A 45 11.46 5.71 -4.32
C ASN A 45 12.25 4.72 -3.44
N PRO A 46 13.05 3.80 -4.01
CA PRO A 46 13.35 3.62 -5.43
C PRO A 46 12.45 2.56 -6.09
N ALA A 47 11.28 2.25 -5.53
CA ALA A 47 10.36 1.29 -6.12
C ALA A 47 9.94 1.72 -7.52
N ILE A 48 9.52 2.99 -7.69
CA ILE A 48 9.12 3.62 -8.95
C ILE A 48 10.22 3.74 -10.04
N ALA A 49 11.39 3.11 -9.85
CA ALA A 49 12.43 3.10 -10.85
C ALA A 49 12.04 2.11 -11.96
N LYS A 50 11.95 2.60 -13.21
CA LYS A 50 11.52 1.81 -14.39
C LYS A 50 12.07 0.38 -14.49
N ASP A 51 13.33 0.18 -14.12
CA ASP A 51 14.02 -1.12 -14.21
C ASP A 51 13.98 -1.89 -12.86
N ALA A 52 12.99 -1.62 -12.01
CA ALA A 52 12.72 -2.30 -10.74
C ALA A 52 11.42 -3.10 -10.81
N ILE A 53 11.35 -4.17 -10.01
CA ILE A 53 10.11 -4.91 -9.75
C ILE A 53 9.49 -4.32 -8.49
N ALA A 54 8.57 -3.37 -8.63
CA ALA A 54 7.83 -2.87 -7.47
C ALA A 54 6.66 -3.79 -7.09
N VAL A 55 6.48 -3.95 -5.78
CA VAL A 55 5.63 -4.96 -5.15
C VAL A 55 4.68 -4.26 -4.19
N GLY A 56 3.37 -4.40 -4.43
CA GLY A 56 2.33 -4.01 -3.50
C GLY A 56 1.95 -5.18 -2.57
N SER A 57 1.16 -4.90 -1.54
CA SER A 57 0.70 -5.91 -0.58
C SER A 57 -0.82 -6.05 -0.60
N VAL A 58 -1.30 -7.28 -0.42
CA VAL A 58 -2.61 -7.56 0.20
C VAL A 58 -2.48 -8.65 1.26
N ASP A 59 -3.40 -8.59 2.22
CA ASP A 59 -3.41 -9.24 3.54
C ASP A 59 -3.66 -10.77 3.52
N ASN A 60 -2.69 -11.60 3.12
CA ASN A 60 -2.69 -13.08 3.15
C ASN A 60 -3.99 -13.93 3.20
N SER A 61 -4.20 -14.82 2.21
CA SER A 61 -5.36 -15.74 2.16
C SER A 61 -5.62 -16.58 3.41
N TYR A 62 -4.58 -16.89 4.17
CA TYR A 62 -4.66 -17.35 5.55
C TYR A 62 -3.48 -16.80 6.34
N GLU A 63 -3.72 -16.21 7.51
CA GLU A 63 -2.69 -15.86 8.48
C GLU A 63 -2.72 -16.85 9.64
N ALA A 64 -1.54 -17.38 10.00
CA ALA A 64 -1.39 -18.18 11.20
C ALA A 64 -1.41 -17.26 12.43
N GLN A 65 -2.56 -17.17 13.11
CA GLN A 65 -2.78 -16.28 14.25
C GLN A 65 -2.99 -17.07 15.55
N LEU A 66 -2.69 -16.41 16.68
CA LEU A 66 -3.08 -16.92 18.00
C LEU A 66 -4.57 -16.70 18.21
N TYR A 67 -5.19 -17.55 19.02
CA TYR A 67 -6.61 -17.42 19.37
C TYR A 67 -6.87 -17.70 20.84
N LEU A 68 -7.96 -17.14 21.34
CA LEU A 68 -8.57 -17.51 22.60
C LEU A 68 -9.87 -18.29 22.32
N ILE A 69 -10.27 -19.15 23.25
CA ILE A 69 -11.55 -19.85 23.23
C ILE A 69 -12.44 -19.23 24.31
N THR A 70 -13.63 -18.80 23.93
CA THR A 70 -14.63 -18.25 24.85
C THR A 70 -15.31 -19.36 25.68
N PRO A 71 -16.06 -19.03 26.75
CA PRO A 71 -16.84 -20.03 27.49
C PRO A 71 -17.88 -20.80 26.65
N ASN A 72 -18.29 -20.28 25.49
CA ASN A 72 -19.25 -20.94 24.61
C ASN A 72 -18.59 -21.88 23.56
N GLY A 73 -17.25 -21.90 23.48
CA GLY A 73 -16.47 -22.71 22.53
C GLY A 73 -16.04 -21.99 21.25
N GLU A 74 -16.48 -20.75 21.03
CA GLU A 74 -16.07 -19.88 19.92
C GLU A 74 -14.60 -19.49 20.00
N LYS A 75 -13.94 -19.37 18.83
CA LYS A 75 -12.55 -18.93 18.71
C LYS A 75 -12.51 -17.47 18.32
N ILE A 76 -11.79 -16.67 19.11
CA ILE A 76 -11.51 -15.27 18.78
C ILE A 76 -10.01 -15.13 18.53
N PHE A 77 -9.65 -14.70 17.32
CA PHE A 77 -8.26 -14.51 16.92
C PHE A 77 -7.69 -13.20 17.45
N TYR A 78 -6.39 -13.17 17.74
CA TYR A 78 -5.71 -11.96 18.18
C TYR A 78 -4.24 -11.90 17.79
N ILE A 79 -3.74 -10.68 17.60
CA ILE A 79 -2.34 -10.39 17.29
C ILE A 79 -1.59 -10.07 18.60
N PRO A 80 -0.55 -10.85 19.00
CA PRO A 80 0.20 -10.61 20.22
C PRO A 80 1.04 -9.32 20.18
N GLY A 81 1.32 -8.74 21.34
CA GLY A 81 2.15 -7.55 21.46
C GLY A 81 3.63 -7.82 21.14
N ILE A 82 4.20 -7.03 20.22
CA ILE A 82 5.57 -7.20 19.67
C ILE A 82 6.65 -7.33 20.77
N ALA A 83 6.51 -6.61 21.89
CA ALA A 83 7.53 -6.56 22.95
C ALA A 83 7.65 -7.85 23.78
N TYR A 84 6.57 -8.64 23.88
CA TYR A 84 6.49 -9.80 24.80
C TYR A 84 6.05 -11.10 24.10
N GLY A 85 5.50 -11.01 22.90
CA GLY A 85 4.95 -12.15 22.15
C GLY A 85 3.59 -12.61 22.71
N GLY A 86 3.19 -13.81 22.30
CA GLY A 86 2.01 -14.49 22.82
C GLY A 86 2.30 -15.29 24.10
N TRP A 87 1.28 -15.97 24.61
CA TRP A 87 1.43 -16.86 25.76
C TRP A 87 2.40 -18.01 25.47
N ARG A 88 3.22 -18.37 26.45
CA ARG A 88 4.18 -19.48 26.32
C ARG A 88 3.53 -20.85 26.52
N SER A 89 2.41 -20.88 27.23
CA SER A 89 1.55 -22.03 27.50
C SER A 89 0.10 -21.58 27.37
N THR A 90 -0.82 -22.51 27.18
CA THR A 90 -2.25 -22.23 27.39
C THR A 90 -2.47 -21.69 28.81
N ILE A 91 -3.23 -20.60 28.94
CA ILE A 91 -3.67 -20.07 30.24
C ILE A 91 -5.20 -20.03 30.30
N TYR A 92 -5.73 -20.12 31.51
CA TYR A 92 -7.15 -20.02 31.82
C TYR A 92 -7.32 -18.81 32.74
N SER A 93 -8.02 -17.78 32.27
CA SER A 93 -8.14 -16.51 33.01
C SER A 93 -9.49 -15.88 32.71
N THR A 94 -9.98 -15.05 33.65
CA THR A 94 -11.11 -14.16 33.40
C THR A 94 -10.67 -12.99 32.53
N ILE A 95 -11.63 -12.36 31.86
CA ILE A 95 -11.43 -11.05 31.24
C ILE A 95 -12.13 -10.00 32.09
N VAL A 96 -11.40 -8.96 32.51
CA VAL A 96 -11.95 -7.79 33.17
C VAL A 96 -12.05 -6.65 32.16
N VAL A 97 -13.27 -6.34 31.72
CA VAL A 97 -13.52 -5.13 30.92
C VAL A 97 -13.42 -3.92 31.83
N ASN A 98 -12.50 -2.99 31.53
CA ASN A 98 -12.23 -1.85 32.41
C ASN A 98 -13.43 -0.91 32.48
N ASP A 99 -13.78 -0.28 31.37
CA ASP A 99 -15.04 0.45 31.20
C ASP A 99 -15.73 0.01 29.88
N PRO A 100 -16.84 -0.77 29.95
CA PRO A 100 -17.56 -1.23 28.76
C PRO A 100 -18.33 -0.11 28.04
N GLN A 101 -18.40 1.10 28.60
CA GLN A 101 -19.07 2.27 28.02
C GLN A 101 -18.08 3.42 27.73
N ALA A 102 -16.77 3.14 27.72
CA ALA A 102 -15.76 4.16 27.45
C ALA A 102 -15.98 4.81 26.07
N THR A 103 -16.27 6.11 26.07
CA THR A 103 -16.36 6.96 24.86
C THR A 103 -15.09 7.80 24.66
N SER A 104 -14.26 7.90 25.70
CA SER A 104 -12.97 8.57 25.75
C SER A 104 -11.84 7.55 25.93
N ASN A 105 -10.62 7.98 26.23
CA ASN A 105 -9.47 7.08 26.26
C ASN A 105 -9.38 6.24 27.54
N ASP A 106 -9.49 4.93 27.39
CA ASP A 106 -9.51 3.95 28.48
C ASP A 106 -8.08 3.48 28.86
N GLY A 107 -7.91 3.14 30.14
CA GLY A 107 -6.69 2.53 30.69
C GLY A 107 -5.49 3.43 30.98
N CYS A 108 -5.52 4.73 30.66
CA CYS A 108 -4.34 5.61 30.89
C CYS A 108 -3.99 5.81 32.38
N SER A 109 -4.98 5.82 33.26
CA SER A 109 -4.77 5.85 34.72
C SER A 109 -4.45 4.46 35.28
N GLY A 110 -4.58 3.41 34.47
CA GLY A 110 -4.56 1.99 34.86
C GLY A 110 -5.97 1.41 34.93
N PRO A 111 -6.09 0.12 35.28
CA PRO A 111 -7.39 -0.48 35.56
C PRO A 111 -8.08 0.20 36.76
N SER A 112 -9.41 0.31 36.67
CA SER A 112 -10.30 0.88 37.69
C SER A 112 -11.00 -0.20 38.54
N LYS A 113 -10.76 -1.47 38.23
CA LYS A 113 -11.32 -2.66 38.85
C LYS A 113 -10.17 -3.58 39.29
N PRO A 114 -10.38 -4.52 40.24
CA PRO A 114 -9.41 -5.57 40.53
C PRO A 114 -9.11 -6.41 39.29
N VAL A 115 -7.82 -6.67 39.01
CA VAL A 115 -7.34 -7.40 37.82
C VAL A 115 -6.26 -8.44 38.12
N GLU A 116 -6.02 -8.75 39.39
CA GLU A 116 -5.07 -9.80 39.80
C GLU A 116 -5.44 -11.15 39.14
N ASP A 117 -4.47 -11.78 38.49
CA ASP A 117 -4.61 -13.00 37.67
C ASP A 117 -5.61 -12.92 36.48
N ALA A 118 -6.06 -11.71 36.11
CA ALA A 118 -6.99 -11.46 35.01
C ALA A 118 -6.33 -10.85 33.76
N VAL A 119 -7.00 -10.99 32.61
CA VAL A 119 -6.68 -10.25 31.38
C VAL A 119 -7.56 -9.00 31.28
N VAL A 120 -6.95 -7.82 31.11
CA VAL A 120 -7.69 -6.55 31.05
C VAL A 120 -8.11 -6.21 29.62
N LEU A 121 -9.39 -5.91 29.39
CA LEU A 121 -9.87 -5.40 28.11
C LEU A 121 -10.26 -3.92 28.24
N TYR A 122 -9.58 -3.05 27.49
CA TYR A 122 -9.91 -1.62 27.39
C TYR A 122 -10.80 -1.36 26.16
N ALA A 123 -11.97 -0.76 26.35
CA ALA A 123 -12.95 -0.66 25.26
C ALA A 123 -12.51 0.33 24.17
N VAL A 124 -11.92 1.47 24.54
CA VAL A 124 -11.47 2.50 23.59
C VAL A 124 -10.04 2.96 23.90
N ARG A 125 -9.15 2.84 22.92
CA ARG A 125 -7.77 3.34 22.96
C ARG A 125 -7.65 4.54 22.02
N ARG A 126 -7.15 5.67 22.50
CA ARG A 126 -6.62 6.75 21.65
C ARG A 126 -5.11 6.88 21.90
N ALA A 127 -4.35 7.03 20.81
CA ALA A 127 -2.89 7.13 20.90
C ALA A 127 -2.41 8.54 21.30
N ASP A 128 -3.29 9.54 21.21
CA ASP A 128 -3.06 10.95 21.49
C ASP A 128 -2.79 11.28 22.98
N THR A 129 -3.20 10.42 23.91
CA THR A 129 -3.22 10.73 25.35
C THR A 129 -2.44 9.74 26.22
N CYS A 130 -2.30 8.47 25.83
CA CYS A 130 -1.24 7.59 26.34
C CYS A 130 -0.99 6.38 25.42
N ASN A 131 0.23 5.86 25.40
CA ASN A 131 0.64 4.75 24.54
C ASN A 131 0.33 3.36 25.13
N SER A 132 0.61 2.30 24.36
CA SER A 132 0.37 0.90 24.77
C SER A 132 1.24 0.47 25.97
N THR A 133 2.46 0.97 26.07
CA THR A 133 3.39 0.68 27.18
C THR A 133 2.84 1.16 28.53
N VAL A 134 2.25 2.36 28.56
CA VAL A 134 1.63 2.91 29.79
C VAL A 134 0.52 2.00 30.31
N ARG A 135 -0.37 1.51 29.42
CA ARG A 135 -1.44 0.56 29.79
C ARG A 135 -0.89 -0.77 30.27
N CYS A 136 0.10 -1.31 29.55
CA CYS A 136 0.75 -2.57 29.88
C CYS A 136 1.36 -2.55 31.29
N ASN A 137 2.14 -1.51 31.59
CA ASN A 137 2.82 -1.38 32.87
C ASN A 137 1.80 -1.21 34.01
N LYS A 138 0.79 -0.36 33.83
CA LYS A 138 -0.23 -0.11 34.87
C LYS A 138 -1.15 -1.30 35.12
N ALA A 139 -1.42 -2.13 34.12
CA ALA A 139 -2.13 -3.39 34.31
C ALA A 139 -1.26 -4.40 35.08
N ALA A 140 0.02 -4.55 34.69
CA ALA A 140 0.96 -5.43 35.37
C ALA A 140 1.26 -5.00 36.83
N GLU A 141 1.33 -3.70 37.11
CA GLU A 141 1.44 -3.12 38.45
C GLU A 141 0.27 -3.52 39.38
N GLN A 142 -0.89 -3.87 38.81
CA GLN A 142 -2.09 -4.33 39.53
C GLN A 142 -2.27 -5.87 39.45
N GLY A 143 -1.27 -6.62 38.99
CA GLY A 143 -1.30 -8.08 38.95
C GLY A 143 -2.00 -8.69 37.73
N ALA A 144 -2.32 -7.91 36.69
CA ALA A 144 -2.90 -8.46 35.46
C ALA A 144 -1.89 -9.35 34.72
N VAL A 145 -2.35 -10.51 34.26
CA VAL A 145 -1.54 -11.44 33.46
C VAL A 145 -1.42 -11.02 31.99
N GLY A 146 -2.32 -10.15 31.51
CA GLY A 146 -2.24 -9.56 30.17
C GLY A 146 -3.27 -8.45 29.95
N TRP A 147 -3.25 -7.86 28.76
CA TRP A 147 -4.24 -6.85 28.37
C TRP A 147 -4.46 -6.80 26.86
N SER A 148 -5.59 -6.23 26.44
CA SER A 148 -5.93 -5.90 25.05
C SER A 148 -6.80 -4.64 24.97
N SER A 149 -7.05 -4.14 23.76
CA SER A 149 -8.01 -3.06 23.49
C SER A 149 -8.80 -3.32 22.22
N VAL A 150 -10.00 -2.76 22.08
CA VAL A 150 -10.91 -3.04 20.94
C VAL A 150 -10.77 -2.01 19.79
N ILE A 151 -10.69 -0.71 20.07
CA ILE A 151 -10.80 0.36 19.06
C ILE A 151 -9.66 1.39 19.20
N PRO A 152 -9.11 2.02 18.13
CA PRO A 152 -9.27 1.74 16.69
C PRO A 152 -8.15 0.85 16.13
N SER A 153 -7.19 0.46 16.96
CA SER A 153 -6.15 -0.53 16.65
C SER A 153 -5.99 -1.43 17.87
N GLY A 154 -6.83 -2.47 17.90
CA GLY A 154 -6.78 -3.54 18.87
C GLY A 154 -5.90 -4.70 18.41
N SER A 155 -5.51 -5.55 19.35
CA SER A 155 -5.06 -6.91 19.02
C SER A 155 -6.21 -7.81 18.56
N ILE A 156 -7.46 -7.38 18.77
CA ILE A 156 -8.72 -8.10 18.53
C ILE A 156 -9.60 -7.19 17.64
N SER A 157 -10.46 -7.75 16.80
CA SER A 157 -11.37 -6.97 15.95
C SER A 157 -12.44 -6.21 16.77
N LEU A 158 -13.12 -5.25 16.13
CA LEU A 158 -14.23 -4.51 16.74
C LEU A 158 -15.38 -5.45 17.15
N GLU A 159 -15.75 -6.37 16.28
CA GLU A 159 -16.86 -7.31 16.46
C GLU A 159 -16.54 -8.33 17.56
N ASP A 160 -15.37 -8.96 17.50
CA ASP A 160 -14.88 -9.88 18.52
C ASP A 160 -14.76 -9.21 19.89
N GLY A 161 -14.25 -7.98 19.94
CA GLY A 161 -14.12 -7.20 21.17
C GLY A 161 -15.49 -6.88 21.79
N GLN A 162 -16.50 -6.58 20.97
CA GLN A 162 -17.88 -6.42 21.41
C GLN A 162 -18.49 -7.74 21.91
N SER A 163 -18.20 -8.87 21.24
CA SER A 163 -18.60 -10.21 21.70
C SER A 163 -18.03 -10.53 23.09
N ILE A 164 -16.73 -10.29 23.31
CA ILE A 164 -16.09 -10.44 24.63
C ILE A 164 -16.74 -9.54 25.68
N ILE A 165 -16.97 -8.25 25.36
CA ILE A 165 -17.62 -7.32 26.30
C ILE A 165 -19.01 -7.83 26.71
N LYS A 166 -19.79 -8.36 25.76
CA LYS A 166 -21.10 -8.96 26.04
C LYS A 166 -20.97 -10.17 26.98
N ILE A 167 -20.10 -11.13 26.66
CA ILE A 167 -19.87 -12.33 27.48
C ILE A 167 -19.48 -11.96 28.93
N VAL A 168 -18.55 -11.02 29.10
CA VAL A 168 -18.09 -10.57 30.43
C VAL A 168 -19.17 -9.79 31.19
N THR A 169 -20.03 -9.06 30.47
CA THR A 169 -21.16 -8.32 31.08
C THR A 169 -22.26 -9.28 31.55
N GLU A 170 -22.50 -10.37 30.82
CA GLU A 170 -23.45 -11.42 31.19
C GLU A 170 -22.90 -12.35 32.30
N ASN A 171 -21.59 -12.62 32.30
CA ASN A 171 -20.91 -13.43 33.32
C ASN A 171 -19.47 -12.94 33.56
N SER A 172 -19.25 -12.16 34.62
CA SER A 172 -17.92 -11.63 34.97
C SER A 172 -16.92 -12.70 35.43
N SER A 173 -17.39 -13.91 35.74
CA SER A 173 -16.57 -15.07 36.12
C SER A 173 -16.34 -16.03 34.95
N ALA A 174 -16.65 -15.60 33.73
CA ALA A 174 -16.35 -16.32 32.50
C ALA A 174 -14.84 -16.60 32.37
N ILE A 175 -14.47 -17.88 32.25
CA ILE A 175 -13.10 -18.31 31.98
C ILE A 175 -12.88 -18.40 30.48
N PHE A 176 -11.89 -17.67 29.97
CA PHE A 176 -11.41 -17.75 28.60
C PHE A 176 -10.13 -18.59 28.57
N THR A 177 -9.98 -19.41 27.53
CA THR A 177 -8.78 -20.22 27.31
C THR A 177 -7.91 -19.53 26.29
N PHE A 178 -6.83 -18.86 26.73
CA PHE A 178 -5.90 -18.22 25.81
C PHE A 178 -4.84 -19.22 25.38
N THR A 179 -4.72 -19.47 24.08
CA THR A 179 -3.82 -20.51 23.58
C THR A 179 -2.44 -19.95 23.21
N ASN A 180 -1.45 -20.85 23.21
CA ASN A 180 -0.15 -20.66 22.57
C ASN A 180 -0.08 -21.35 21.19
N MET A 181 -1.25 -21.64 20.59
CA MET A 181 -1.40 -22.40 19.35
C MET A 181 -1.69 -21.44 18.20
N LEU A 182 -1.06 -21.68 17.04
CA LEU A 182 -1.38 -20.98 15.81
C LEU A 182 -2.44 -21.74 15.02
N GLU A 183 -3.41 -21.01 14.47
CA GLU A 183 -4.42 -21.55 13.56
C GLU A 183 -4.65 -20.57 12.39
N PHE A 184 -5.04 -21.10 11.23
CA PHE A 184 -5.14 -20.33 9.99
C PHE A 184 -6.45 -19.54 9.90
N ASN A 185 -6.36 -18.22 10.04
CA ASN A 185 -7.47 -17.25 9.91
C ASN A 185 -7.50 -16.64 8.48
N PRO A 186 -8.60 -16.72 7.70
CA PRO A 186 -8.60 -16.36 6.26
C PRO A 186 -8.68 -14.86 5.89
N MET A 187 -7.93 -14.41 4.87
CA MET A 187 -7.99 -13.09 4.16
C MET A 187 -7.56 -13.16 2.64
N VAL A 188 -6.59 -12.39 2.08
CA VAL A 188 -6.12 -12.40 0.62
C VAL A 188 -4.66 -11.91 0.35
N THR A 189 -3.77 -12.57 -0.43
CA THR A 189 -2.28 -12.29 -0.59
C THR A 189 -1.77 -11.42 -1.81
N LEU A 190 -0.75 -10.52 -1.60
CA LEU A 190 0.28 -9.83 -2.48
C LEU A 190 0.07 -9.36 -3.98
N TYR A 191 0.78 -8.28 -4.41
CA TYR A 191 0.75 -7.67 -5.77
C TYR A 191 2.11 -7.49 -6.49
N LEU A 192 2.10 -7.37 -7.83
CA LEU A 192 3.15 -6.68 -8.63
C LEU A 192 2.65 -5.38 -9.26
N SER A 193 3.33 -4.26 -9.01
CA SER A 193 2.90 -2.92 -9.41
C SER A 193 3.99 -2.08 -10.08
N GLN A 194 4.10 -2.04 -11.41
CA GLN A 194 4.69 -0.86 -12.05
C GLN A 194 4.50 -0.72 -13.56
N ILE A 195 3.99 0.46 -13.97
CA ILE A 195 3.70 0.94 -15.33
C ILE A 195 4.83 1.82 -15.93
N GLY A 196 5.49 1.42 -17.05
CA GLY A 196 6.37 2.33 -17.83
C GLY A 196 7.31 1.85 -18.99
N ASN A 197 6.79 1.65 -20.22
CA ASN A 197 7.42 1.81 -21.59
C ASN A 197 8.72 1.03 -22.07
N PRO A 198 8.92 0.75 -23.38
CA PRO A 198 9.79 -0.33 -23.95
C PRO A 198 11.29 0.03 -24.24
N VAL A 199 12.20 -0.75 -24.88
CA VAL A 199 12.22 -1.71 -26.05
C VAL A 199 13.51 -2.62 -26.03
N PRO A 200 13.78 -3.62 -26.94
CA PRO A 200 13.31 -5.03 -27.04
C PRO A 200 14.38 -6.18 -26.91
N GLU A 201 13.92 -7.45 -27.06
CA GLU A 201 14.58 -8.64 -27.67
C GLU A 201 14.95 -9.95 -26.88
N THR A 202 13.90 -10.69 -26.48
CA THR A 202 13.74 -12.18 -26.45
C THR A 202 14.47 -13.13 -25.45
N VAL A 203 13.77 -13.49 -24.36
CA VAL A 203 13.96 -14.73 -23.57
C VAL A 203 13.38 -15.92 -24.32
N ASN A 204 14.26 -16.73 -24.91
CA ASN A 204 13.99 -18.17 -25.11
C ASN A 204 15.25 -19.02 -25.38
N LYS A 205 16.39 -18.65 -24.75
CA LYS A 205 17.69 -19.38 -24.90
C LYS A 205 18.28 -19.89 -23.57
N ALA A 206 17.49 -20.03 -22.52
CA ALA A 206 17.98 -20.33 -21.17
C ALA A 206 18.58 -21.75 -20.95
N PHE A 207 18.25 -22.76 -21.76
CA PHE A 207 18.58 -24.16 -21.46
C PHE A 207 19.15 -25.00 -22.63
N ASN A 208 19.93 -24.41 -23.55
CA ASN A 208 20.78 -25.16 -24.47
C ASN A 208 22.13 -24.45 -24.71
N ASN A 209 23.22 -25.24 -24.79
CA ASN A 209 24.60 -24.83 -25.13
C ASN A 209 25.41 -23.96 -24.13
N GLY A 210 25.34 -24.25 -22.83
CA GLY A 210 26.48 -24.01 -21.90
C GLY A 210 26.82 -22.55 -21.55
N THR A 211 26.15 -21.57 -22.15
CA THR A 211 26.13 -20.18 -21.69
C THR A 211 24.85 -19.97 -20.87
N THR A 212 24.97 -19.59 -19.60
CA THR A 212 23.84 -19.16 -18.77
C THR A 212 23.25 -17.86 -19.31
N TYR A 213 22.28 -17.98 -20.22
CA TYR A 213 21.46 -16.87 -20.66
C TYR A 213 20.62 -16.37 -19.47
N ARG A 214 20.79 -15.09 -19.13
CA ARG A 214 20.04 -14.40 -18.08
C ARG A 214 19.04 -13.45 -18.77
N PRO A 215 17.73 -13.59 -18.49
CA PRO A 215 16.74 -12.60 -18.91
C PRO A 215 17.13 -11.17 -18.55
N SER A 216 16.77 -10.20 -19.39
CA SER A 216 16.70 -8.81 -18.97
C SER A 216 15.53 -8.58 -18.01
N ILE A 217 15.56 -7.47 -17.28
CA ILE A 217 14.49 -7.08 -16.38
C ILE A 217 13.14 -6.94 -17.11
N SER A 218 13.12 -6.37 -18.32
CA SER A 218 11.89 -6.17 -19.09
C SER A 218 11.24 -7.49 -19.49
N GLU A 219 12.02 -8.55 -19.69
CA GLU A 219 11.48 -9.86 -20.05
C GLU A 219 10.97 -10.63 -18.83
N VAL A 220 11.62 -10.44 -17.66
CA VAL A 220 11.07 -10.88 -16.37
C VAL A 220 9.75 -10.17 -16.09
N LEU A 221 9.69 -8.85 -16.25
CA LEU A 221 8.46 -8.06 -16.09
C LEU A 221 7.38 -8.53 -17.06
N ASN A 222 7.69 -8.67 -18.36
CA ASN A 222 6.74 -9.15 -19.35
C ASN A 222 6.12 -10.51 -18.96
N LEU A 223 6.94 -11.45 -18.49
CA LEU A 223 6.50 -12.77 -18.10
C LEU A 223 5.65 -12.76 -16.82
N PHE A 224 6.09 -12.04 -15.78
CA PHE A 224 5.42 -12.05 -14.48
C PHE A 224 4.19 -11.13 -14.41
N GLN A 225 4.19 -10.00 -15.12
CA GLN A 225 3.02 -9.12 -15.19
C GLN A 225 1.92 -9.73 -16.05
N SER A 226 2.21 -10.16 -17.29
CA SER A 226 1.14 -10.68 -18.15
C SER A 226 0.53 -12.00 -17.67
N ASN A 227 1.24 -12.77 -16.83
CA ASN A 227 0.70 -13.97 -16.19
C ASN A 227 0.22 -13.73 -14.75
N ALA A 228 0.11 -12.49 -14.28
CA ALA A 228 -0.48 -12.19 -12.98
C ALA A 228 -2.02 -12.23 -13.05
N ASN A 229 -2.66 -12.60 -11.94
CA ASN A 229 -4.12 -12.72 -11.84
C ASN A 229 -4.72 -11.41 -11.30
N PRO A 230 -5.61 -10.73 -12.03
CA PRO A 230 -6.36 -9.58 -11.52
C PRO A 230 -7.17 -9.95 -10.25
N VAL A 231 -7.19 -9.07 -9.27
CA VAL A 231 -7.95 -9.24 -8.02
C VAL A 231 -9.07 -8.21 -7.88
N ASN A 232 -10.08 -8.58 -7.10
CA ASN A 232 -11.18 -7.69 -6.73
C ASN A 232 -10.83 -6.79 -5.54
N ILE A 233 -11.52 -5.66 -5.45
CA ILE A 233 -11.61 -4.88 -4.21
C ILE A 233 -12.25 -5.77 -3.13
N TYR A 234 -11.75 -5.67 -1.89
CA TYR A 234 -12.29 -6.42 -0.76
C TYR A 234 -13.81 -6.27 -0.63
N ASN A 235 -14.51 -7.39 -0.48
CA ASN A 235 -15.97 -7.49 -0.42
C ASN A 235 -16.70 -6.84 -1.63
N SER A 236 -16.12 -6.96 -2.83
CA SER A 236 -16.68 -6.44 -4.08
C SER A 236 -16.53 -7.42 -5.24
N THR A 237 -17.37 -7.27 -6.26
CA THR A 237 -17.22 -7.93 -7.57
C THR A 237 -16.41 -7.09 -8.55
N LEU A 238 -16.05 -5.86 -8.18
CA LEU A 238 -15.24 -4.95 -9.00
C LEU A 238 -13.74 -5.25 -8.81
N LEU A 239 -12.99 -5.28 -9.91
CA LEU A 239 -11.53 -5.31 -9.90
C LEU A 239 -10.97 -4.08 -9.17
N ALA A 240 -9.87 -4.26 -8.44
CA ALA A 240 -9.07 -3.14 -7.96
C ALA A 240 -8.48 -2.36 -9.16
N SER A 241 -8.24 -1.05 -9.02
CA SER A 241 -7.60 -0.28 -10.10
C SER A 241 -6.19 -0.82 -10.36
N THR A 242 -5.74 -0.88 -11.61
CA THR A 242 -4.35 -1.26 -11.95
C THR A 242 -3.32 -0.27 -11.38
N VAL A 243 -3.71 0.94 -10.99
CA VAL A 243 -2.84 1.85 -10.23
C VAL A 243 -2.61 1.37 -8.79
N GLN A 244 -3.54 0.59 -8.22
CA GLN A 244 -3.43 -0.05 -6.91
C GLN A 244 -2.82 -1.46 -7.01
N GLN A 245 -3.35 -2.30 -7.90
CA GLN A 245 -2.95 -3.73 -8.01
C GLN A 245 -1.82 -4.00 -9.00
N GLY A 246 -1.50 -3.04 -9.87
CA GLY A 246 -0.62 -3.27 -11.02
C GLY A 246 -1.20 -4.32 -11.95
N ALA A 247 -0.40 -5.36 -12.20
CA ALA A 247 -0.79 -6.52 -12.97
C ALA A 247 -1.62 -7.54 -12.17
N GLY A 248 -1.71 -7.38 -10.84
CA GLY A 248 -2.43 -8.29 -9.95
C GLY A 248 -1.50 -9.22 -9.15
N LEU A 249 -2.05 -10.37 -8.73
CA LEU A 249 -1.39 -11.38 -7.91
C LEU A 249 -0.45 -12.26 -8.76
N VAL A 250 0.81 -12.37 -8.32
CA VAL A 250 1.84 -13.21 -8.94
C VAL A 250 1.39 -14.66 -9.11
N ASN A 251 1.39 -15.16 -10.35
CA ASN A 251 1.26 -16.58 -10.65
C ASN A 251 2.58 -17.14 -11.20
N ALA A 252 3.49 -17.50 -10.29
CA ALA A 252 4.82 -18.00 -10.66
C ALA A 252 4.77 -19.30 -11.50
N PHE A 253 3.77 -20.16 -11.28
CA PHE A 253 3.59 -21.38 -12.07
C PHE A 253 3.15 -21.07 -13.51
N GLN A 254 2.20 -20.16 -13.69
CA GLN A 254 1.75 -19.74 -15.01
C GLN A 254 2.88 -19.03 -15.78
N ALA A 255 3.60 -18.12 -15.13
CA ALA A 255 4.79 -17.47 -15.68
C ALA A 255 5.88 -18.48 -16.11
N LEU A 256 6.23 -19.46 -15.26
CA LEU A 256 7.23 -20.49 -15.58
C LEU A 256 6.81 -21.45 -16.70
N THR A 257 5.51 -21.58 -16.96
CA THR A 257 4.95 -22.49 -17.98
C THR A 257 4.36 -21.75 -19.18
N ALA A 258 4.54 -20.43 -19.29
CA ALA A 258 3.98 -19.63 -20.37
C ALA A 258 4.66 -19.95 -21.70
N THR A 259 3.87 -20.29 -22.72
CA THR A 259 4.33 -20.42 -24.11
C THR A 259 4.12 -19.14 -24.92
N THR A 260 3.35 -18.20 -24.37
CA THR A 260 2.99 -16.92 -24.99
C THR A 260 3.57 -15.77 -24.17
N ILE A 261 4.21 -14.81 -24.83
CA ILE A 261 4.77 -13.60 -24.23
C ILE A 261 4.06 -12.40 -24.87
N VAL A 262 3.53 -11.50 -24.04
CA VAL A 262 2.99 -10.21 -24.49
C VAL A 262 3.96 -9.11 -24.09
N SER A 263 4.16 -8.14 -24.97
CA SER A 263 5.10 -7.03 -24.78
C SER A 263 4.60 -5.77 -25.49
N PRO A 264 4.57 -4.60 -24.82
CA PRO A 264 4.78 -4.45 -23.38
C PRO A 264 3.68 -5.20 -22.61
N SER A 265 4.00 -5.72 -21.43
CA SER A 265 3.03 -6.38 -20.55
C SER A 265 1.99 -5.46 -19.92
N GLU A 266 2.03 -4.16 -20.26
CA GLU A 266 1.27 -3.11 -19.61
C GLU A 266 1.27 -1.82 -20.43
N LEU A 267 0.31 -0.95 -20.17
CA LEU A 267 0.03 0.20 -21.03
C LEU A 267 -0.20 1.47 -20.20
N ALA A 268 0.80 2.36 -20.21
CA ALA A 268 0.70 3.72 -19.71
C ALA A 268 -0.02 4.60 -20.76
N LEU A 269 -1.23 5.06 -20.44
CA LEU A 269 -2.09 5.74 -21.41
C LEU A 269 -2.06 7.25 -21.23
N ASN A 270 -1.61 7.95 -22.27
CA ASN A 270 -1.76 9.41 -22.39
C ASN A 270 -3.03 9.83 -23.15
N ASP A 271 -3.74 8.92 -23.85
CA ASP A 271 -4.82 9.25 -24.80
C ASP A 271 -5.79 8.06 -25.04
N THR A 272 -6.84 8.25 -25.88
CA THR A 272 -8.20 7.74 -25.62
C THR A 272 -8.83 6.73 -26.65
N THR A 273 -9.92 6.02 -26.29
CA THR A 273 -10.82 4.99 -26.94
C THR A 273 -10.28 3.60 -27.37
N VAL A 274 -10.81 2.47 -26.84
CA VAL A 274 -10.43 1.09 -27.29
C VAL A 274 -11.02 0.69 -28.63
N HIS A 275 -10.13 0.44 -29.58
CA HIS A 275 -10.37 -0.42 -30.73
C HIS A 275 -9.24 -1.47 -30.77
N ILE A 276 -9.59 -2.75 -30.66
CA ILE A 276 -8.64 -3.86 -30.78
C ILE A 276 -8.65 -4.28 -32.25
N TRP A 277 -7.51 -4.16 -32.95
CA TRP A 277 -7.42 -4.67 -34.31
C TRP A 277 -6.06 -5.32 -34.61
N PRO A 278 -6.04 -6.56 -35.14
CA PRO A 278 -7.18 -7.47 -35.31
C PRO A 278 -7.64 -8.08 -33.97
N GLU A 279 -8.93 -8.43 -33.86
CA GLU A 279 -9.46 -9.16 -32.69
C GLU A 279 -9.00 -10.63 -32.65
N TYR A 280 -8.76 -11.24 -33.83
CA TYR A 280 -8.32 -12.63 -33.97
C TYR A 280 -7.17 -12.74 -34.95
N PHE A 281 -6.20 -13.59 -34.66
CA PHE A 281 -5.07 -13.89 -35.53
C PHE A 281 -4.45 -15.25 -35.20
N GLN A 282 -3.85 -15.89 -36.20
CA GLN A 282 -2.97 -17.04 -36.00
C GLN A 282 -1.53 -16.56 -35.76
N LEU A 283 -0.82 -17.23 -34.85
CA LEU A 283 0.63 -17.19 -34.69
C LEU A 283 1.18 -18.62 -34.81
N ASP A 284 2.11 -18.83 -35.73
CA ASP A 284 2.88 -20.07 -35.79
C ASP A 284 4.05 -20.03 -34.76
N PRO A 285 4.60 -21.17 -34.33
CA PRO A 285 5.65 -21.21 -33.32
C PRO A 285 6.86 -20.29 -33.64
N GLY A 286 7.18 -19.40 -32.69
CA GLY A 286 8.26 -18.42 -32.83
C GLY A 286 7.94 -17.18 -33.67
N GLN A 287 6.72 -17.05 -34.21
CA GLN A 287 6.26 -15.81 -34.83
C GLN A 287 5.94 -14.74 -33.77
N SER A 288 5.86 -13.49 -34.22
CA SER A 288 5.41 -12.36 -33.41
C SER A 288 4.51 -11.46 -34.25
N ARG A 289 3.50 -10.85 -33.64
CA ARG A 289 2.55 -9.96 -34.31
C ARG A 289 2.22 -8.77 -33.42
N THR A 290 2.25 -7.58 -34.00
CA THR A 290 1.76 -6.37 -33.36
C THR A 290 0.24 -6.32 -33.46
N VAL A 291 -0.43 -6.17 -32.32
CA VAL A 291 -1.86 -5.84 -32.23
C VAL A 291 -1.96 -4.36 -31.90
N THR A 292 -2.83 -3.63 -32.59
CA THR A 292 -3.07 -2.22 -32.27
C THR A 292 -4.21 -2.13 -31.26
N LEU A 293 -3.92 -1.48 -30.14
CA LEU A 293 -4.85 -1.13 -29.08
C LEU A 293 -4.87 0.39 -28.90
N LYS A 294 -5.87 0.87 -28.19
CA LYS A 294 -6.16 2.27 -27.85
C LYS A 294 -7.13 2.22 -26.64
N PHE A 295 -7.45 3.28 -25.86
CA PHE A 295 -8.13 3.06 -24.55
C PHE A 295 -9.08 4.16 -24.03
N HIS A 296 -10.35 3.86 -23.70
CA HIS A 296 -11.38 4.91 -23.46
C HIS A 296 -11.21 5.71 -22.16
N ALA A 297 -11.01 7.03 -22.28
CA ALA A 297 -11.41 7.95 -21.22
C ALA A 297 -12.94 7.92 -21.09
N PRO A 298 -13.51 7.66 -19.91
CA PRO A 298 -14.95 7.71 -19.71
C PRO A 298 -15.54 9.09 -20.01
N ASP A 299 -16.67 9.14 -20.71
CA ASP A 299 -17.41 10.39 -20.92
C ASP A 299 -18.07 10.87 -19.62
N GLY A 300 -18.30 12.19 -19.51
CA GLY A 300 -19.05 12.78 -18.40
C GLY A 300 -18.32 12.94 -17.07
N VAL A 301 -17.02 12.60 -17.00
CA VAL A 301 -16.17 12.87 -15.83
C VAL A 301 -15.54 14.25 -15.90
N ASN A 302 -15.33 14.90 -14.73
CA ASN A 302 -14.72 16.23 -14.66
C ASN A 302 -13.18 16.12 -14.69
N PRO A 303 -12.48 16.63 -15.73
CA PRO A 303 -11.02 16.52 -15.84
C PRO A 303 -10.25 17.27 -14.75
N ASN A 304 -10.87 18.25 -14.09
CA ASN A 304 -10.23 18.99 -13.00
C ASN A 304 -10.02 18.14 -11.73
N PHE A 305 -10.68 16.98 -11.62
CA PHE A 305 -10.42 16.00 -10.56
C PHE A 305 -9.35 14.97 -10.95
N LEU A 306 -8.83 15.04 -12.18
CA LEU A 306 -7.84 14.11 -12.74
C LEU A 306 -8.21 12.63 -12.50
N PRO A 307 -9.46 12.21 -12.80
CA PRO A 307 -9.91 10.86 -12.50
C PRO A 307 -9.12 9.84 -13.33
N ILE A 308 -8.68 8.79 -12.66
CA ILE A 308 -7.98 7.67 -13.27
C ILE A 308 -9.00 6.66 -13.80
N TYR A 309 -8.79 6.21 -15.03
CA TYR A 309 -9.48 5.06 -15.61
C TYR A 309 -8.47 3.92 -15.85
N SER A 310 -8.88 2.69 -15.57
CA SER A 310 -7.98 1.53 -15.58
C SER A 310 -8.74 0.23 -15.83
N GLY A 311 -8.04 -0.77 -16.36
CA GLY A 311 -8.57 -2.12 -16.56
C GLY A 311 -7.50 -3.05 -17.11
N PHE A 312 -7.92 -4.19 -17.66
CA PHE A 312 -7.04 -5.17 -18.28
C PHE A 312 -7.48 -5.42 -19.73
N THR A 313 -6.53 -5.70 -20.61
CA THR A 313 -6.79 -6.32 -21.91
C THR A 313 -6.36 -7.78 -21.85
N ASP A 314 -7.25 -8.68 -22.23
CA ASP A 314 -7.01 -10.12 -22.15
C ASP A 314 -6.56 -10.64 -23.51
N VAL A 315 -5.52 -11.48 -23.52
CA VAL A 315 -5.10 -12.26 -24.69
C VAL A 315 -5.24 -13.73 -24.33
N ALA A 316 -6.20 -14.40 -24.96
CA ALA A 316 -6.42 -15.84 -24.80
C ALA A 316 -5.65 -16.63 -25.85
N ASN A 317 -5.02 -17.73 -25.43
CA ASN A 317 -4.39 -18.71 -26.30
C ASN A 317 -5.27 -19.97 -26.37
N ASP A 318 -5.61 -20.42 -27.58
CA ASP A 318 -6.45 -21.60 -27.81
C ASP A 318 -5.67 -22.92 -27.67
N VAL A 319 -4.34 -22.88 -27.67
CA VAL A 319 -3.47 -24.07 -27.58
C VAL A 319 -3.29 -24.57 -26.14
N ASP A 320 -3.18 -23.68 -25.15
CA ASP A 320 -2.99 -24.03 -23.74
C ASP A 320 -4.11 -23.51 -22.81
N GLU A 321 -5.19 -22.97 -23.39
CA GLU A 321 -6.35 -22.35 -22.73
C GLU A 321 -6.00 -21.23 -21.74
N LYS A 322 -4.77 -20.71 -21.75
CA LYS A 322 -4.36 -19.63 -20.86
C LYS A 322 -4.80 -18.28 -21.37
N VAL A 323 -5.23 -17.46 -20.43
CA VAL A 323 -5.40 -16.02 -20.61
C VAL A 323 -4.22 -15.32 -19.97
N VAL A 324 -3.66 -14.34 -20.68
CA VAL A 324 -2.68 -13.39 -20.15
C VAL A 324 -3.29 -11.99 -20.13
N HIS A 325 -3.00 -11.24 -19.07
CA HIS A 325 -3.68 -9.99 -18.73
C HIS A 325 -2.70 -8.80 -18.87
N VAL A 326 -3.07 -7.80 -19.66
CA VAL A 326 -2.29 -6.58 -19.86
C VAL A 326 -2.96 -5.42 -19.10
N PRO A 327 -2.50 -5.04 -17.90
CA PRO A 327 -3.01 -3.87 -17.21
C PRO A 327 -2.80 -2.59 -18.02
N TYR A 328 -3.82 -1.73 -18.01
CA TYR A 328 -3.74 -0.38 -18.54
C TYR A 328 -4.25 0.63 -17.52
N ALA A 329 -3.69 1.85 -17.55
CA ALA A 329 -4.18 2.99 -16.77
C ALA A 329 -3.95 4.29 -17.53
N GLY A 330 -4.92 5.21 -17.42
CA GLY A 330 -4.83 6.57 -17.94
C GLY A 330 -5.54 7.57 -17.02
N VAL A 331 -5.35 8.86 -17.28
CA VAL A 331 -6.01 9.96 -16.58
C VAL A 331 -6.92 10.72 -17.56
N VAL A 332 -8.06 11.23 -17.07
CA VAL A 332 -8.85 12.22 -17.82
C VAL A 332 -8.47 13.62 -17.35
N GLY A 333 -7.97 14.44 -18.26
CA GLY A 333 -7.36 15.74 -17.93
C GLY A 333 -5.85 15.71 -18.13
N ASN A 334 -5.15 16.73 -17.66
CA ASN A 334 -3.71 16.90 -17.89
C ASN A 334 -2.94 17.06 -16.57
N TYR A 335 -2.03 16.14 -16.30
CA TYR A 335 -1.20 16.17 -15.11
C TYR A 335 -0.23 17.36 -15.05
N SER A 336 0.13 18.01 -16.17
CA SER A 336 0.95 19.24 -16.10
C SER A 336 0.20 20.45 -15.54
N ASP A 337 -1.13 20.41 -15.58
CA ASP A 337 -2.00 21.54 -15.22
C ASP A 337 -2.55 21.38 -13.80
N ALA A 338 -2.14 20.31 -13.10
CA ALA A 338 -2.53 20.00 -11.74
C ALA A 338 -1.94 21.00 -10.74
N SER A 339 -2.73 21.44 -9.76
CA SER A 339 -2.22 22.31 -8.69
C SER A 339 -1.27 21.55 -7.77
N ILE A 340 0.03 21.80 -7.92
CA ILE A 340 1.08 21.20 -7.11
C ILE A 340 1.14 21.76 -5.68
N LEU A 341 0.58 22.95 -5.44
CA LEU A 341 0.62 23.65 -4.15
C LEU A 341 -0.67 23.44 -3.35
N VAL A 342 -0.52 23.10 -2.06
CA VAL A 342 -1.62 22.98 -1.11
C VAL A 342 -1.65 24.22 -0.23
N ARG A 343 -2.61 25.12 -0.48
CA ARG A 343 -2.80 26.35 0.32
C ARG A 343 -3.53 26.12 1.64
N ASN A 344 -4.32 25.05 1.74
CA ASN A 344 -5.07 24.66 2.94
C ASN A 344 -4.86 23.15 3.19
N ASN A 345 -4.05 22.80 4.18
CA ASN A 345 -3.84 21.40 4.58
C ASN A 345 -4.34 21.16 6.01
N PRO A 346 -5.36 20.30 6.25
CA PRO A 346 -5.82 19.93 7.59
C PRO A 346 -4.74 19.29 8.48
N GLN A 347 -3.69 18.70 7.89
CA GLN A 347 -2.54 18.10 8.60
C GLN A 347 -1.44 19.13 8.93
N GLY A 348 -1.58 20.40 8.53
CA GLY A 348 -0.65 21.49 8.87
C GLY A 348 0.53 21.72 7.91
N PHE A 349 0.77 20.85 6.92
CA PHE A 349 1.78 21.09 5.88
C PHE A 349 1.23 21.99 4.77
N ILE A 350 1.29 23.29 4.99
CA ILE A 350 0.97 24.33 3.99
C ILE A 350 2.25 24.75 3.24
N THR A 351 2.12 25.10 1.96
CA THR A 351 3.23 25.74 1.25
C THR A 351 3.45 27.16 1.80
N GLY A 352 4.67 27.48 2.24
CA GLY A 352 5.03 28.80 2.76
C GLY A 352 6.54 29.06 2.71
N ILE A 353 6.99 30.21 3.22
CA ILE A 353 8.41 30.50 3.44
C ILE A 353 8.70 30.21 4.92
N VAL A 354 9.87 29.64 5.21
CA VAL A 354 10.31 29.28 6.57
C VAL A 354 11.51 30.16 6.95
N GLY A 355 11.51 30.67 8.18
CA GLY A 355 12.61 31.46 8.75
C GLY A 355 13.85 30.61 9.06
N ASP A 356 14.93 31.29 9.46
CA ASP A 356 16.15 30.67 9.99
C ASP A 356 15.91 29.98 11.35
N ASP A 357 14.87 30.39 12.07
CA ASP A 357 14.33 29.78 13.28
C ASP A 357 13.52 28.48 13.04
N GLY A 358 13.24 28.13 11.79
CA GLY A 358 12.45 26.96 11.41
C GLY A 358 10.93 27.14 11.49
N TYR A 359 10.42 28.37 11.71
CA TYR A 359 8.99 28.66 11.75
C TYR A 359 8.48 29.28 10.44
N TYR A 360 7.18 29.10 10.15
CA TYR A 360 6.55 29.74 9.00
C TYR A 360 6.49 31.26 9.19
N ILE A 361 6.88 31.98 8.14
CA ILE A 361 6.82 33.44 8.09
C ILE A 361 5.36 33.88 7.95
N THR A 362 4.96 34.83 8.79
CA THR A 362 3.60 35.39 8.80
C THR A 362 3.55 36.79 8.19
N ASP A 363 2.35 37.25 7.88
CA ASP A 363 2.11 38.57 7.28
C ASP A 363 2.73 39.71 8.11
N GLY A 364 3.26 40.72 7.41
CA GLY A 364 3.94 41.88 8.00
C GLY A 364 5.42 41.71 8.38
N GLN A 365 6.05 40.53 8.22
CA GLN A 365 7.49 40.36 8.43
C GLN A 365 8.31 40.77 7.19
N GLU A 366 9.27 41.67 7.36
CA GLU A 366 10.25 42.02 6.33
C GLU A 366 11.40 40.99 6.32
N LEU A 367 11.69 40.40 5.15
CA LEU A 367 12.71 39.36 5.03
C LEU A 367 13.78 39.66 3.98
N ASN A 368 15.03 39.41 4.39
CA ASN A 368 16.14 39.30 3.49
C ASN A 368 16.37 37.83 3.08
N ILE A 369 15.79 37.42 1.96
CA ILE A 369 15.97 36.07 1.38
C ILE A 369 17.41 35.77 0.91
N THR A 370 18.33 36.72 1.02
CA THR A 370 19.77 36.52 0.76
C THR A 370 20.60 36.37 2.03
N ALA A 371 19.99 36.49 3.23
CA ALA A 371 20.66 36.26 4.50
C ALA A 371 20.97 34.78 4.69
N ALA A 372 22.18 34.48 5.19
CA ALA A 372 22.60 33.10 5.45
C ALA A 372 21.70 32.46 6.52
N GLY A 373 21.01 31.38 6.17
CA GLY A 373 20.08 30.66 7.05
C GLY A 373 18.61 30.77 6.65
N VAL A 374 18.24 31.78 5.85
CA VAL A 374 16.88 31.90 5.29
C VAL A 374 16.78 31.02 4.04
N PHE A 375 15.87 30.04 4.06
CA PHE A 375 15.62 29.17 2.91
C PHE A 375 14.15 29.23 2.50
N PRO A 376 13.82 29.56 1.23
CA PRO A 376 12.46 29.42 0.73
C PRO A 376 12.10 27.93 0.56
N ILE A 377 11.61 27.31 1.63
CA ILE A 377 11.18 25.90 1.64
C ILE A 377 9.78 25.78 1.03
N VAL A 378 9.72 25.72 -0.30
CA VAL A 378 8.48 25.39 -1.02
C VAL A 378 8.14 23.92 -0.79
N LEU A 379 7.38 23.64 0.27
CA LEU A 379 6.76 22.33 0.50
C LEU A 379 5.70 22.08 -0.58
N VAL A 380 6.09 21.32 -1.61
CA VAL A 380 5.18 20.76 -2.61
C VAL A 380 4.70 19.41 -2.09
N THR A 381 3.49 19.41 -1.53
CA THR A 381 2.95 18.27 -0.76
C THR A 381 2.02 17.36 -1.55
N ALA A 382 1.56 17.79 -2.72
CA ALA A 382 0.57 17.04 -3.51
C ALA A 382 1.15 16.32 -4.76
N TRP A 383 2.23 16.84 -5.37
CA TRP A 383 2.77 16.31 -6.64
C TRP A 383 4.29 16.33 -6.65
N ALA A 384 4.92 15.20 -6.98
CA ALA A 384 6.36 15.17 -7.22
C ALA A 384 6.67 15.85 -8.57
N SER A 385 7.44 16.94 -8.55
CA SER A 385 7.93 17.61 -9.76
C SER A 385 9.44 17.52 -9.86
N ARG A 386 9.93 17.20 -11.06
CA ARG A 386 11.36 17.23 -11.41
C ARG A 386 11.97 18.63 -11.29
N THR A 387 11.18 19.67 -11.60
CA THR A 387 11.61 21.06 -11.58
C THR A 387 10.47 21.93 -11.04
N ILE A 388 10.72 22.67 -9.98
CA ILE A 388 9.82 23.72 -9.50
C ILE A 388 10.47 25.05 -9.89
N LEU A 389 9.86 25.76 -10.85
CA LEU A 389 10.26 27.13 -11.14
C LEU A 389 9.53 28.04 -10.15
N VAL A 390 10.28 28.73 -9.30
CA VAL A 390 9.75 29.72 -8.35
C VAL A 390 10.13 31.10 -8.85
N GLU A 391 9.15 31.86 -9.33
CA GLU A 391 9.34 33.27 -9.67
C GLU A 391 8.86 34.15 -8.50
N VAL A 392 9.73 35.05 -8.03
CA VAL A 392 9.40 36.02 -6.99
C VAL A 392 8.97 37.31 -7.68
N VAL A 393 7.67 37.60 -7.66
CA VAL A 393 7.07 38.78 -8.31
C VAL A 393 6.54 39.78 -7.27
N SER A 394 6.44 41.05 -7.67
CA SER A 394 5.84 42.11 -6.83
C SER A 394 4.34 41.85 -6.64
N SER A 395 3.80 42.17 -5.46
CA SER A 395 2.37 42.04 -5.16
C SER A 395 1.48 42.92 -6.05
N THR A 396 2.03 44.01 -6.61
CA THR A 396 1.35 44.89 -7.56
C THR A 396 1.13 44.27 -8.95
N SER A 397 1.79 43.15 -9.28
CA SER A 397 1.73 42.53 -10.61
C SER A 397 0.39 41.84 -10.94
N PHE A 398 -0.42 41.49 -9.92
CA PHE A 398 -1.66 40.72 -10.09
C PHE A 398 -2.94 41.57 -10.08
N ALA A 399 -2.84 42.89 -10.09
CA ALA A 399 -4.03 43.77 -10.06
C ALA A 399 -4.80 43.83 -11.40
N THR A 400 -4.30 43.19 -12.46
CA THR A 400 -4.88 43.22 -13.82
C THR A 400 -4.70 41.89 -14.58
N SER A 401 -5.43 40.85 -14.17
CA SER A 401 -5.65 39.63 -14.98
C SER A 401 -6.98 38.97 -14.61
#